data_AF-A0A3D5VJU8-F1
#
_entry.id   AF-A0A3D5VJU8-F1
#
_cell.length_a   1.000
_cell.length_b   1.000
_cell.length_c   1.000
_cell.angle_alpha   90.00
_cell.angle_beta   90.00
_cell.angle_gamma   90.00
#
_symmetry.space_group_name_H-M   'P 1'
#
loop_
_entity.id
_entity.type
_entity.pdbx_description
1 polymer ?
#
loop_
_entity_poly.entity_id
_entity_poly.type
_entity_poly.pdbx_seq_one_letter_code
_entity_poly.pdbx_strand_id
1 'polypeptide(L)' 'EYDELLVQGLEETDPAARVEIYQQLQTILAQEASNVYIMDPSQIAVMSRDLKGWANYPVYVLDLAPLYRSK' A
#
# COMPACT_ATOMS: atom_id res chain seq x y z
N GLU A 1 -23.15 2.43 -8.30
CA GLU A 1 -21.97 2.80 -9.10
C GLU A 1 -20.65 2.40 -8.46
N TYR A 2 -20.18 3.05 -7.39
CA TYR A 2 -18.89 2.68 -6.77
C TYR A 2 -18.80 1.20 -6.36
N ASP A 3 -19.78 0.72 -5.58
CA ASP A 3 -19.77 -0.68 -5.09
C ASP A 3 -19.83 -1.70 -6.22
N GLU A 4 -20.62 -1.42 -7.28
CA GLU A 4 -20.74 -2.30 -8.44
C GLU A 4 -19.43 -2.36 -9.23
N LEU A 5 -18.78 -1.19 -9.42
CA LEU A 5 -17.49 -1.09 -10.10
C LEU A 5 -16.36 -1.73 -9.27
N LEU A 6 -16.45 -1.67 -7.94
CA LEU A 6 -15.51 -2.37 -7.05
C LEU A 6 -15.63 -3.89 -7.18
N VAL A 7 -16.85 -4.44 -7.21
CA VAL A 7 -17.06 -5.88 -7.44
C VAL A 7 -16.49 -6.30 -8.79
N GLN A 8 -16.71 -5.53 -9.85
CA GLN A 8 -16.11 -5.79 -11.17
C GLN A 8 -14.57 -5.78 -11.11
N GLY A 9 -13.97 -4.80 -10.44
CA GLY A 9 -12.52 -4.71 -10.30
C GLY A 9 -11.89 -5.83 -9.46
N LEU A 10 -12.67 -6.47 -8.56
CA LEU A 10 -12.24 -7.64 -7.80
C LEU A 10 -12.29 -8.93 -8.63
N GLU A 11 -13.24 -9.03 -9.56
CA GLU A 11 -13.43 -10.19 -10.45
C GLU A 11 -12.56 -10.11 -11.72
N GLU A 12 -12.12 -8.91 -12.12
CA GLU A 12 -11.29 -8.70 -13.31
C GLU A 12 -9.91 -9.35 -13.18
N THR A 13 -9.53 -10.12 -14.21
CA THR A 13 -8.29 -10.89 -14.27
C THR A 13 -7.25 -10.29 -15.21
N ASP A 14 -7.66 -9.46 -16.17
CA ASP A 14 -6.73 -8.67 -17.00
C ASP A 14 -6.16 -7.49 -16.18
N PRO A 15 -4.83 -7.42 -15.97
CA PRO A 15 -4.22 -6.34 -15.22
C PRO A 15 -4.48 -4.96 -15.81
N ALA A 16 -4.55 -4.82 -17.15
CA ALA A 16 -4.73 -3.53 -17.79
C ALA A 16 -6.17 -3.01 -17.57
N ALA A 17 -7.17 -3.83 -17.86
CA ALA A 17 -8.58 -3.50 -17.57
C ALA A 17 -8.79 -3.21 -16.07
N ARG A 18 -8.19 -4.01 -15.18
CA ARG A 18 -8.30 -3.78 -13.74
C ARG A 18 -7.73 -2.43 -13.31
N VAL A 19 -6.61 -1.98 -13.89
CA VAL A 19 -6.04 -0.67 -13.61
C VAL A 19 -7.02 0.46 -13.97
N GLU A 20 -7.68 0.37 -15.13
CA GLU A 20 -8.67 1.38 -15.55
C GLU A 20 -9.85 1.46 -14.57
N ILE A 21 -10.35 0.30 -14.11
CA ILE A 21 -11.42 0.22 -13.11
C ILE A 21 -11.01 0.91 -11.79
N TYR A 22 -9.82 0.62 -11.27
CA TYR A 22 -9.36 1.24 -10.00
C TYR A 22 -9.07 2.74 -10.14
N GLN A 23 -8.67 3.24 -11.31
CA GLN A 23 -8.53 4.67 -11.56
C GLN A 23 -9.88 5.40 -11.51
N GLN A 24 -10.93 4.78 -12.04
CA GLN A 24 -12.30 5.32 -11.96
C GLN A 24 -12.79 5.33 -10.51
N LEU A 25 -12.59 4.23 -9.76
CA LEU A 25 -12.91 4.17 -8.32
C LEU A 25 -12.23 5.30 -7.54
N GLN A 26 -10.93 5.53 -7.76
CA GLN A 26 -10.20 6.63 -7.11
C GLN A 26 -10.75 8.02 -7.49
N THR A 27 -11.19 8.19 -8.75
CA THR A 27 -11.81 9.44 -9.22
C THR A 27 -13.12 9.72 -8.47
N ILE A 28 -13.98 8.71 -8.33
CA ILE A 28 -15.24 8.81 -7.58
C ILE A 28 -14.96 9.20 -6.12
N LEU A 29 -14.02 8.52 -5.46
CA LEU A 29 -13.65 8.84 -4.06
C LEU A 29 -13.15 10.28 -3.89
N ALA A 30 -12.36 10.76 -4.84
CA ALA A 30 -11.80 12.12 -4.81
C ALA A 30 -12.88 13.19 -5.05
N GLN A 31 -13.87 12.93 -5.91
CA GLN A 31 -14.93 13.87 -6.25
C GLN A 31 -16.04 13.92 -5.20
N GLU A 32 -16.44 12.75 -4.68
CA GLU A 32 -17.54 12.64 -3.72
C GLU A 32 -17.10 12.82 -2.27
N ALA A 33 -15.79 13.06 -2.05
CA ALA A 33 -15.18 13.48 -0.79
C ALA A 33 -15.66 12.67 0.43
N SER A 34 -15.46 11.35 0.39
CA SER A 34 -15.73 10.49 1.56
C SER A 34 -14.77 10.76 2.73
N ASN A 35 -13.60 11.35 2.47
CA ASN A 35 -12.59 11.77 3.45
C ASN A 35 -11.65 12.84 2.86
N VAL A 36 -10.83 13.48 3.71
CA VAL A 36 -9.75 14.37 3.28
C VAL A 36 -8.44 13.58 3.33
N TYR A 37 -7.85 13.31 2.17
CA TYR A 37 -6.50 12.75 2.09
C TYR A 37 -5.49 13.74 2.67
N ILE A 38 -4.69 13.29 3.64
CA ILE A 38 -3.66 14.12 4.29
C ILE A 38 -2.27 13.75 3.75
N MET A 39 -1.85 12.48 3.92
CA MET A 39 -0.52 12.00 3.47
C MET A 39 -0.43 10.47 3.43
N ASP A 40 0.52 9.97 2.64
CA ASP A 40 1.05 8.61 2.64
C ASP A 40 2.55 8.68 3.02
N PRO A 41 2.89 8.57 4.31
CA PRO A 41 4.26 8.81 4.77
C PRO A 41 5.17 7.63 4.43
N SER A 42 6.42 7.92 4.06
CA SER A 42 7.44 6.87 3.94
C SER A 42 7.66 6.16 5.27
N GLN A 43 7.89 4.86 5.23
CA GLN A 43 8.29 4.09 6.41
C GLN A 43 9.74 4.41 6.78
N ILE A 44 9.91 5.21 7.84
CA ILE A 44 11.21 5.60 8.37
C ILE A 44 11.50 4.77 9.63
N ALA A 45 12.59 4.01 9.60
CA ALA A 45 13.09 3.25 10.74
C ALA A 45 14.54 3.63 11.02
N VAL A 46 14.84 3.95 12.27
CA VAL A 46 16.19 4.28 12.75
C VAL A 46 16.65 3.18 13.69
N MET A 47 17.88 2.70 13.48
CA MET A 47 18.46 1.62 14.28
C MET A 47 19.92 1.91 14.64
N SER A 48 20.42 1.19 15.64
CA SER A 48 21.83 1.24 15.99
C SER A 48 22.71 0.76 14.82
N ARG A 49 23.92 1.34 14.68
CA ARG A 49 24.82 1.02 13.56
C ARG A 49 25.27 -0.43 13.53
N ASP A 50 25.28 -1.11 14.68
CA ASP A 50 25.62 -2.53 14.82
C ASP A 50 24.45 -3.46 14.46
N LEU A 51 23.21 -2.95 14.39
CA LEU A 51 22.05 -3.74 13.97
C LEU A 51 21.99 -3.82 12.44
N LYS A 52 21.94 -5.04 11.92
CA LYS A 52 21.91 -5.37 10.49
C LYS A 52 20.72 -6.27 10.19
N GLY A 53 20.38 -6.39 8.90
CA GLY A 53 19.32 -7.28 8.41
C GLY A 53 17.92 -6.65 8.37
N TRP A 54 17.78 -5.35 8.65
CA TRP A 54 16.49 -4.66 8.54
C TRP A 54 15.98 -4.61 7.10
N ALA A 55 14.69 -4.87 6.93
CA ALA A 55 13.98 -4.73 5.66
C ALA A 55 12.66 -3.99 5.89
N ASN A 56 12.39 -2.98 5.06
CA ASN A 56 11.07 -2.33 4.98
C ASN A 56 10.22 -3.09 3.96
N TYR A 57 9.07 -3.60 4.38
CA TYR A 57 8.13 -4.28 3.50
C TYR A 57 7.03 -3.32 3.06
N PRO A 58 6.53 -3.42 1.80
CA PRO A 58 5.39 -2.62 1.32
C PRO A 58 4.11 -2.82 2.15
N VAL A 59 4.01 -3.97 2.83
CA VAL A 59 2.96 -4.27 3.81
C VAL A 59 3.51 -4.09 5.23
N TYR A 60 2.70 -3.62 6.17
CA TYR A 60 3.14 -3.42 7.56
C TYR A 60 3.46 -4.76 8.23
N VAL A 61 4.73 -5.14 8.16
CA VAL A 61 5.30 -6.35 8.74
C VAL A 61 6.63 -5.98 9.39
N LEU A 62 6.75 -6.30 10.67
CA LEU A 62 8.00 -6.21 11.39
C LEU A 62 8.64 -7.62 11.41
N ASP A 63 9.44 -7.93 10.39
CA ASP A 63 10.20 -9.19 10.36
C ASP A 63 11.52 -9.04 11.12
N LEU A 64 11.61 -9.70 12.26
CA LEU A 64 12.81 -9.69 13.11
C LEU A 64 13.75 -10.86 12.81
N ALA A 65 13.32 -11.87 12.04
CA ALA A 65 14.12 -13.04 11.73
C ALA A 65 15.47 -12.73 11.04
N PRO A 66 15.57 -11.77 10.10
CA PRO A 66 16.85 -11.44 9.47
C PRO A 66 17.76 -10.57 10.34
N LEU A 67 17.29 -10.09 11.50
CA LEU A 67 18.06 -9.16 12.32
C LEU A 67 19.21 -9.83 13.06
N TYR A 68 20.37 -9.19 13.02
CA TYR A 68 21.54 -9.61 13.78
C TYR A 68 22.41 -8.41 14.16
N ARG A 69 23.26 -8.58 15.17
CA ARG A 69 24.30 -7.60 15.50
C ARG A 69 25.61 -7.95 14.80
N SER A 70 26.19 -7.00 14.08
CA SER A 70 27.56 -7.14 13.58
C SER A 70 28.56 -7.08 14.74
N LYS A 71 29.64 -7.87 14.66
CA LYS A 71 30.76 -7.81 15.61
C LYS A 71 31.45 -6.46 15.60
#